data_AF-A0A920KGA2-F1
#
_entry.id   AF-A0A920KGA2-F1
#
_cell.length_a   1.000
_cell.length_b   1.000
_cell.length_c   1.000
_cell.angle_alpha   90.00
_cell.angle_beta   90.00
_cell.angle_gamma   90.00
#
_symmetry.space_group_name_H-M   'P 1'
#
loop_
_entity.id
_entity.type
_entity.pdbx_description
1 polymer ?
#
loop_
_entity_poly.entity_id
_entity_poly.type
_entity_poly.pdbx_seq_one_letter_code
_entity_poly.pdbx_strand_id
1 'polypeptide(L)'
;MKWSTSEPRILNPDSGTHRLLTKKLNPLFPLEILHFSSFKEIDEKEWNELTEDDFPFLDHAYLLAMEEGGCVGEGTGWEPAYLG
;
A
#
# COMPACT_ATOMS: atom_id res chain seq x y z
N MET A 1 18.40 -11.24 33.76
CA MET A 1 18.56 -10.39 32.55
C MET A 1 17.76 -9.11 32.77
N LYS A 2 18.42 -7.95 32.69
CA LYS A 2 17.80 -6.63 32.92
C LYS A 2 17.48 -6.00 31.56
N TRP A 3 16.20 -5.81 31.24
CA TRP A 3 15.79 -4.97 30.11
C TRP A 3 16.05 -3.52 30.51
N SER A 4 16.86 -2.82 29.71
CA SER A 4 17.18 -1.40 29.93
C SER A 4 15.95 -0.56 29.58
N THR A 5 15.43 0.18 30.56
CA THR A 5 14.40 1.20 30.34
C THR A 5 14.98 2.32 29.48
N SER A 6 14.77 2.26 28.17
CA SER A 6 14.96 3.41 27.29
C SER A 6 13.87 4.44 27.60
N GLU A 7 14.27 5.68 27.90
CA GLU A 7 13.38 6.81 28.18
C GLU A 7 12.30 6.95 27.10
N PRO A 8 11.07 7.39 27.45
CA PRO A 8 10.03 7.65 26.47
C PRO A 8 10.51 8.72 25.50
N ARG A 9 10.54 8.40 24.19
CA ARG A 9 10.72 9.42 23.16
C ARG A 9 9.55 10.40 23.25
N ILE A 10 9.81 11.58 23.82
CA ILE A 10 8.90 12.71 23.73
C ILE A 10 8.77 13.04 22.24
N LEU A 11 7.60 12.78 21.66
CA LEU A 11 7.26 13.24 20.32
C LEU A 11 7.37 14.77 20.33
N ASN A 12 8.36 15.30 19.61
CA ASN A 12 8.50 16.72 19.41
C ASN A 12 7.33 17.19 18.52
N PRO A 13 6.43 18.07 19.01
CA PRO A 13 5.25 18.49 18.24
C PRO A 13 5.59 19.28 16.97
N ASP A 14 6.83 19.75 16.85
CA ASP A 14 7.34 20.47 15.67
C ASP A 14 8.08 19.56 14.68
N SER A 15 8.11 18.23 14.92
CA SER A 15 8.75 17.26 14.04
C SER A 15 7.84 16.85 12.89
N GLY A 16 7.86 17.66 11.83
CA GLY A 16 7.65 17.15 10.49
C GLY A 16 6.33 17.58 9.88
N THR A 17 6.29 18.81 9.39
CA THR A 17 5.56 19.06 8.15
C THR A 17 6.21 18.13 7.12
N HIS A 18 5.57 17.01 6.79
CA HIS A 18 5.95 16.19 5.66
C HIS A 18 5.71 17.03 4.41
N ARG A 19 6.68 17.89 4.09
CA ARG A 19 6.69 18.69 2.87
C ARG A 19 6.80 17.68 1.74
N LEU A 20 5.66 17.30 1.16
CA LEU A 20 5.61 16.53 -0.06
C LEU A 20 6.56 17.23 -1.05
N LEU A 21 7.70 16.59 -1.30
CA LEU A 21 8.63 16.98 -2.33
C LEU A 21 7.92 16.71 -3.66
N THR A 22 7.05 17.62 -4.08
CA THR A 22 6.56 17.67 -5.46
C THR A 22 7.73 18.19 -6.31
N LYS A 23 8.76 17.36 -6.44
CA LYS A 23 9.71 17.42 -7.54
C LYS A 23 8.82 17.43 -8.78
N LYS A 24 8.69 18.60 -9.44
CA LYS A 24 7.79 18.84 -10.58
C LYS A 24 7.79 17.60 -11.47
N LEU A 25 6.70 16.83 -11.41
CA LEU A 25 6.45 15.73 -12.33
C LEU A 25 6.49 16.34 -13.73
N ASN A 26 7.16 15.66 -14.65
CA ASN A 26 7.35 16.14 -16.01
C ASN A 26 5.95 16.33 -16.65
N PRO A 27 5.52 17.54 -17.04
CA PRO A 27 4.12 17.83 -17.35
C PRO A 27 3.67 17.31 -18.72
N LEU A 28 4.47 16.48 -19.41
CA LEU A 28 4.15 16.01 -20.76
C LEU A 28 3.05 14.93 -20.75
N PHE A 29 2.86 14.25 -19.61
CA PHE A 29 1.75 13.34 -19.37
C PHE A 29 1.21 13.59 -17.95
N PRO A 30 -0.04 14.05 -17.78
CA PRO A 30 -0.62 14.12 -16.45
C PRO A 30 -0.68 12.70 -15.86
N LEU A 31 -0.24 12.55 -14.62
CA LEU A 31 -0.44 11.31 -13.88
C LEU A 31 -1.89 11.31 -13.38
N GLU A 32 -2.72 10.47 -13.99
CA GLU A 32 -4.03 10.14 -13.46
C GLU A 32 -3.86 8.99 -12.46
N ILE A 33 -4.48 9.13 -11.28
CA ILE A 33 -4.50 8.08 -10.27
C ILE A 33 -5.95 7.63 -10.15
N LEU A 34 -6.20 6.36 -10.41
CA LEU A 34 -7.49 5.72 -10.21
C LEU A 34 -7.53 5.10 -8.81
N HIS A 35 -8.69 5.09 -8.19
CA HIS A 35 -8.93 4.45 -6.90
C HIS A 35 -10.02 3.40 -7.06
N PHE A 36 -9.71 2.16 -6.67
CA PHE A 36 -10.63 1.03 -6.75
C PHE A 36 -11.14 0.67 -5.36
N SER A 37 -12.40 0.26 -5.28
CA SER A 37 -13.02 -0.11 -3.99
C SER A 37 -12.76 -1.57 -3.60
N SER A 38 -12.35 -2.39 -4.56
CA SER A 38 -11.95 -3.78 -4.37
C SER A 38 -10.85 -4.14 -5.35
N PHE A 39 -10.00 -5.08 -4.98
CA PHE A 39 -8.96 -5.62 -5.85
C PHE A 39 -9.54 -6.28 -7.12
N LYS A 40 -10.81 -6.73 -7.07
CA LYS A 40 -11.54 -7.32 -8.23
C LYS A 40 -11.69 -6.39 -9.43
N GLU A 41 -11.59 -5.08 -9.21
CA GLU A 41 -11.74 -4.09 -10.28
C GLU A 41 -10.49 -3.95 -11.15
N ILE A 42 -9.37 -4.53 -10.71
CA ILE A 42 -8.10 -4.55 -11.45
C ILE A 42 -8.10 -5.74 -12.39
N ASP A 43 -7.69 -5.53 -13.65
CA ASP A 43 -7.62 -6.63 -14.62
C ASP A 43 -6.51 -7.62 -14.24
N GLU A 44 -6.86 -8.91 -14.19
CA GLU A 44 -5.95 -9.99 -13.81
C GLU A 44 -4.75 -10.10 -14.74
N LYS A 45 -4.97 -9.97 -16.05
CA LYS A 45 -3.90 -10.13 -17.04
C LYS A 45 -2.95 -8.96 -16.98
N GLU A 46 -3.47 -7.74 -16.94
CA GLU A 46 -2.65 -6.52 -16.79
C GLU A 46 -1.84 -6.54 -15.48
N TRP A 47 -2.44 -6.99 -14.37
CA TRP A 47 -1.74 -7.11 -13.11
C TRP A 47 -0.63 -8.18 -13.16
N ASN A 48 -0.95 -9.38 -13.62
CA ASN A 48 0.00 -10.49 -13.64
C ASN A 48 1.16 -10.24 -14.63
N GLU A 49 0.99 -9.36 -15.63
CA GLU A 49 2.08 -8.89 -16.49
C GLU A 49 3.12 -8.03 -15.74
N LEU A 50 2.77 -7.47 -14.57
CA LEU A 50 3.68 -6.69 -13.72
C LEU A 50 4.46 -7.55 -12.71
N THR A 51 4.06 -8.80 -12.52
CA THR A 51 4.60 -9.70 -11.49
C THR A 51 5.61 -10.68 -12.06
N GLU A 52 6.51 -11.19 -11.21
CA GLU A 52 7.47 -12.22 -11.58
C GLU A 52 6.84 -13.63 -11.41
N ASP A 53 7.08 -14.51 -12.38
CA ASP A 53 6.47 -15.87 -12.41
C ASP A 53 6.83 -16.75 -11.19
N ASP A 54 7.93 -16.46 -10.49
CA ASP A 54 8.42 -17.25 -9.35
C ASP A 54 7.98 -16.71 -7.98
N PHE A 55 7.10 -15.71 -7.95
CA PHE A 55 6.59 -15.12 -6.71
C PHE A 55 5.05 -15.05 -6.67
N PRO A 56 4.36 -16.18 -6.41
CA PRO A 56 2.90 -16.31 -6.53
C PRO A 56 2.11 -15.52 -5.48
N PHE A 57 2.79 -14.93 -4.49
CA PHE A 57 2.16 -14.08 -3.48
C PHE A 57 1.83 -12.67 -4.00
N LEU A 58 2.30 -12.32 -5.21
CA LEU A 58 1.89 -11.11 -5.91
C LEU A 58 0.86 -11.36 -7.01
N ASP A 59 0.58 -12.62 -7.36
CA ASP A 59 -0.43 -12.93 -8.37
C ASP A 59 -1.78 -12.35 -7.98
N HIS A 60 -2.53 -11.91 -8.99
CA HIS A 60 -3.84 -11.31 -8.81
C HIS A 60 -4.78 -12.21 -7.99
N ALA A 61 -4.80 -13.51 -8.32
CA ALA A 61 -5.63 -14.49 -7.63
C ALA A 61 -5.30 -14.63 -6.13
N TYR A 62 -4.02 -14.55 -5.75
CA TYR A 62 -3.61 -14.64 -4.35
C TYR A 62 -4.07 -13.40 -3.57
N LEU A 63 -3.83 -12.20 -4.10
CA LEU A 63 -4.21 -10.94 -3.46
C LEU A 63 -5.73 -10.79 -3.36
N LEU A 64 -6.46 -11.22 -4.39
CA LEU A 64 -7.92 -11.28 -4.34
C LEU A 64 -8.42 -12.23 -3.24
N ALA A 65 -7.81 -13.41 -3.10
CA ALA A 65 -8.16 -14.36 -2.04
C ALA A 65 -7.90 -13.79 -0.63
N MET A 66 -6.90 -12.92 -0.46
CA MET A 66 -6.64 -12.23 0.80
C MET A 66 -7.75 -11.23 1.17
N GLU A 67 -8.28 -10.50 0.18
CA GLU A 67 -9.44 -9.61 0.36
C GLU A 67 -10.70 -10.42 0.66
N GLU A 68 -11.08 -11.37 -0.20
CA GLU A 68 -12.31 -12.16 -0.03
C GLU A 68 -12.29 -13.06 1.22
N GLY A 69 -11.09 -13.49 1.63
CA GLY A 69 -10.88 -14.28 2.84
C GLY A 69 -10.91 -13.46 4.14
N GLY A 70 -11.01 -12.13 4.07
CA GLY A 70 -10.98 -11.26 5.25
C GLY A 70 -9.62 -11.23 5.95
N CYS A 71 -8.54 -11.58 5.25
CA CYS A 71 -7.18 -11.44 5.76
C CYS A 71 -6.72 -9.97 5.75
N VAL A 72 -7.43 -9.13 4.99
CA VAL A 72 -7.26 -7.67 4.90
C VAL A 72 -8.63 -6.99 4.97
N GLY A 73 -8.67 -5.71 5.32
CA GLY A 73 -9.91 -4.92 5.38
C GLY A 73 -10.59 -4.97 6.75
N GLU A 74 -11.92 -4.88 6.75
CA GLU A 74 -12.73 -4.77 7.97
C GLU A 74 -12.36 -5.84 9.01
N GLY A 75 -12.12 -5.41 10.25
CA GLY A 75 -11.79 -6.31 11.37
C GLY A 75 -10.33 -6.73 11.46
N THR A 76 -9.48 -6.39 10.48
CA THR A 76 -8.03 -6.70 10.50
C THR A 76 -7.16 -5.60 11.11
N GLY A 77 -7.75 -4.45 11.40
CA GLY A 77 -7.07 -3.28 11.95
C GLY A 77 -6.44 -2.36 10.89
N TRP A 78 -6.55 -2.71 9.60
CA TRP A 78 -6.14 -1.86 8.48
C TRP A 78 -7.05 -2.09 7.27
N GLU A 79 -7.16 -1.07 6.42
CA GLU A 79 -7.96 -1.10 5.19
C GLU A 79 -7.03 -0.95 3.97
N PRO A 80 -7.14 -1.82 2.96
CA PRO A 80 -6.45 -1.65 1.69
C PRO A 80 -6.88 -0.38 0.96
N ALA A 81 -5.94 0.25 0.25
CA ALA A 81 -6.23 1.30 -0.71
C ALA A 81 -5.63 0.89 -2.05
N TYR A 82 -6.50 0.58 -3.01
CA TYR A 82 -6.10 0.09 -4.33
C TYR A 82 -5.97 1.26 -5.31
N LEU A 83 -4.79 1.46 -5.88
CA LEU A 83 -4.47 2.58 -6.76
C LEU A 83 -3.92 2.06 -8.10
N GLY A 84 -4.34 2.69 -9.20
CA GLY A 84 -3.86 2.42 -10.56
C GLY A 84 -3.55 3.67 -11.34
#